data_AF-A0A2P4T843-F1
#
_entry.id   AF-A0A2P4T843-F1
#
_cell.length_a   1.000
_cell.length_b   1.000
_cell.length_c   1.000
_cell.angle_alpha   90.00
_cell.angle_beta   90.00
_cell.angle_gamma   90.00
#
_symmetry.space_group_name_H-M   'P 1'
#
loop_
_entity.id
_entity.type
_entity.pdbx_description
1 polymer ?
#
loop_
_entity_poly.entity_id
_entity_poly.type
_entity_poly.pdbx_seq_one_letter_code
_entity_poly.pdbx_strand_id
1 'polypeptide(L)'
;YSSAVQKFSQTLQSFQFDFIGDTLTDDEINIAESFKEFAELLQEVELERSMMVQNASDLLIKPLENFRKEQIGFTKERKKKFEKDGEKFYSMLDRHLHLSSKKKESQLQEADLQVDKERHNFFESSLEYVYQIQEVQESKKFSIVEPVLAFLHSLFTYNNLTVELTQDFLPYKQQLQLSLQNTRNHFSSTREELEDLKKRMKEAPLTCKLPGQPTIEGYLYTQEKWALGISWVKYYCQYEKEAKTLRMTPMDQKPGAKQGTLDLTLKSCVRRKTDSIDKRFCFDIETNERSGTITLQALSEANRRLWMEAMDGKEPIYHSPITKQEEMELNEVGFKFVRKCINAVETKGISTEGVYRTVGSNIQVQKLLNAFFDPKCPGDVDLQSSEWDIKTITSSLKFYLRNLSEPVMTYKLHKELVLAA
;
A
#
# COMPACT_ATOMS: atom_id res chain seq x y z
N TYR A 1 -14.90 -30.75 19.50
CA TYR A 1 -14.05 -29.65 20.03
C TYR A 1 -12.57 -30.01 19.89
N SER A 2 -12.07 -31.11 20.47
CA SER A 2 -10.64 -31.49 20.39
C SER A 2 -10.06 -31.61 18.96
N SER A 3 -10.74 -32.33 18.06
CA SER A 3 -10.27 -32.45 16.65
C SER A 3 -10.20 -31.09 15.92
N ALA A 4 -11.03 -30.12 16.29
CA ALA A 4 -10.99 -28.79 15.68
C ALA A 4 -9.74 -28.01 16.11
N VAL A 5 -9.40 -28.07 17.40
CA VAL A 5 -8.19 -27.43 17.94
C VAL A 5 -6.93 -28.09 17.39
N GLN A 6 -6.89 -29.42 17.27
CA GLN A 6 -5.78 -30.14 16.63
C GLN A 6 -5.57 -29.69 15.18
N LYS A 7 -6.64 -29.60 14.38
CA LYS A 7 -6.55 -29.10 13.00
C LYS A 7 -6.09 -27.65 12.92
N PHE A 8 -6.58 -26.81 13.83
CA PHE A 8 -6.17 -25.41 13.89
C PHE A 8 -4.69 -25.27 14.24
N SER A 9 -4.20 -26.01 15.24
CA SER A 9 -2.78 -26.05 15.59
C SER A 9 -1.92 -26.54 14.42
N GLN A 10 -2.33 -27.59 13.70
CA GLN A 10 -1.63 -28.05 12.50
C GLN A 10 -1.57 -26.97 11.40
N THR A 11 -2.64 -26.17 11.26
CA THR A 11 -2.68 -25.05 10.31
C THR A 11 -1.69 -23.95 10.72
N LEU A 12 -1.59 -23.64 12.01
CA LEU A 12 -0.60 -22.69 12.54
C LEU A 12 0.84 -23.19 12.37
N GLN A 13 1.12 -24.46 12.66
CA GLN A 13 2.45 -25.06 12.54
C GLN A 13 2.99 -25.04 11.11
N SER A 14 2.09 -25.24 10.13
CA SER A 14 2.41 -25.29 8.71
C SER A 14 2.25 -23.95 8.00
N PHE A 15 1.89 -22.88 8.72
CA PHE A 15 1.69 -21.58 8.13
C PHE A 15 2.99 -21.04 7.52
N GLN A 16 2.90 -20.58 6.28
CA GLN A 16 3.96 -19.88 5.57
C GLN A 16 3.33 -18.73 4.77
N PHE A 17 4.04 -17.61 4.68
CA PHE A 17 3.64 -16.52 3.80
C PHE A 17 3.85 -16.89 2.34
N ASP A 18 2.92 -16.49 1.48
CA ASP A 18 3.14 -16.45 0.04
C ASP A 18 4.15 -15.33 -0.26
N PHE A 19 5.34 -15.68 -0.75
CA PHE A 19 6.46 -14.74 -0.90
C PHE A 19 6.23 -13.73 -2.03
N ILE A 20 6.55 -12.46 -1.75
CA ILE A 20 6.74 -11.41 -2.75
C ILE A 20 8.24 -11.09 -2.82
N GLY A 21 8.97 -11.79 -3.70
CA GLY A 21 10.43 -11.65 -3.84
C GLY A 21 11.17 -13.00 -3.86
N ASP A 22 12.49 -12.98 -3.74
CA ASP A 22 13.34 -14.18 -3.79
C ASP A 22 13.55 -14.84 -2.40
N THR A 23 13.31 -14.10 -1.30
CA THR A 23 13.50 -14.57 0.09
C THR A 23 12.47 -13.96 1.04
N LEU A 24 12.14 -14.68 2.13
CA LEU A 24 11.32 -14.15 3.22
C LEU A 24 12.05 -13.03 3.96
N THR A 25 11.28 -12.05 4.44
CA THR A 25 11.76 -11.03 5.37
C THR A 25 11.90 -11.58 6.79
N ASP A 26 12.76 -10.96 7.60
CA ASP A 26 12.90 -11.32 9.02
C ASP A 26 11.55 -11.21 9.76
N ASP A 27 10.71 -10.23 9.41
CA ASP A 27 9.37 -10.07 9.99
C ASP A 27 8.45 -11.25 9.66
N GLU A 28 8.42 -11.71 8.40
CA GLU A 28 7.63 -12.87 8.00
C GLU A 28 8.09 -14.16 8.69
N ILE A 29 9.40 -14.34 8.86
CA ILE A 29 9.98 -15.46 9.60
C ILE A 29 9.52 -15.41 11.06
N ASN A 30 9.67 -14.25 11.72
CA ASN A 30 9.27 -14.07 13.12
C ASN A 30 7.77 -14.30 13.35
N ILE A 31 6.90 -13.85 12.43
CA ILE A 31 5.45 -14.10 12.53
C ILE A 31 5.13 -15.60 12.41
N ALA A 32 5.77 -16.29 11.47
CA ALA A 32 5.58 -17.73 11.31
C ALA A 32 6.09 -18.52 12.54
N GLU A 33 7.20 -18.10 13.13
CA GLU A 33 7.70 -18.64 14.40
C GLU A 33 6.70 -18.42 15.54
N SER A 34 6.07 -17.24 15.64
CA SER A 34 5.00 -17.02 16.63
C SER A 34 3.82 -17.96 16.47
N PHE A 35 3.46 -18.33 15.23
CA PHE A 35 2.38 -19.30 15.03
C PHE A 35 2.78 -20.72 15.44
N LYS A 36 4.05 -21.10 15.32
CA LYS A 36 4.56 -22.39 15.83
C LYS A 36 4.46 -22.45 17.35
N GLU A 37 4.89 -21.40 18.05
CA GLU A 37 4.78 -21.30 19.52
C GLU A 37 3.31 -21.45 20.00
N PHE A 38 2.36 -20.83 19.28
CA PHE A 38 0.94 -21.00 19.55
C PHE A 38 0.44 -22.41 19.27
N ALA A 39 0.91 -23.03 18.18
CA ALA A 39 0.53 -24.37 17.78
C ALA A 39 1.00 -25.41 18.80
N GLU A 40 2.22 -25.27 19.32
CA GLU A 40 2.82 -26.15 20.32
C GLU A 40 2.01 -26.14 21.62
N LEU A 41 1.72 -24.95 22.17
CA LEU A 41 0.86 -24.83 23.36
C LEU A 41 -0.51 -25.51 23.16
N LEU A 42 -1.14 -25.29 22.00
CA LEU A 42 -2.43 -25.89 21.70
C LEU A 42 -2.35 -27.42 21.58
N GLN A 43 -1.25 -27.96 21.06
CA GLN A 43 -1.03 -29.41 20.98
C GLN A 43 -0.88 -30.03 22.36
N GLU A 44 -0.11 -29.42 23.25
CA GLU A 44 0.08 -29.90 24.61
C GLU A 44 -1.24 -29.91 25.38
N VAL A 45 -2.02 -28.83 25.31
CA VAL A 45 -3.35 -28.76 25.95
C VAL A 45 -4.31 -29.83 25.40
N GLU A 46 -4.27 -30.11 24.09
CA GLU A 46 -5.12 -31.16 23.50
C GLU A 46 -4.63 -32.58 23.81
N LEU A 47 -3.33 -32.79 23.99
CA LEU A 47 -2.77 -34.06 24.43
C LEU A 47 -3.31 -34.40 25.82
N GLU A 48 -3.21 -33.45 26.76
CA GLU A 48 -3.70 -33.64 28.13
C GLU A 48 -5.21 -33.85 28.17
N ARG A 49 -5.97 -33.14 27.33
CA ARG A 49 -7.41 -33.36 27.22
C ARG A 49 -7.73 -34.77 26.70
N SER A 50 -6.96 -35.26 25.72
CA SER A 50 -7.14 -36.61 25.17
C SER A 50 -6.88 -37.67 26.24
N MET A 51 -5.84 -37.48 27.07
CA MET A 51 -5.57 -38.34 28.23
C MET A 51 -6.70 -38.29 29.26
N MET A 52 -7.26 -37.11 29.55
CA MET A 52 -8.40 -36.98 30.47
C MET A 52 -9.65 -37.72 29.97
N VAL A 53 -9.92 -37.69 28.65
CA VAL A 53 -11.01 -38.47 28.05
C VAL A 53 -10.78 -39.96 28.20
N GLN A 54 -9.55 -40.43 28.00
CA GLN A 54 -9.18 -41.82 28.21
C GLN A 54 -9.37 -42.24 29.67
N ASN A 55 -8.93 -41.39 30.61
CA ASN A 55 -9.13 -41.61 32.05
C ASN A 55 -10.60 -41.65 32.43
N ALA A 56 -11.47 -40.85 31.80
CA ALA A 56 -12.92 -40.93 32.00
C ALA A 56 -13.47 -42.31 31.61
N SER A 57 -13.02 -42.86 30.47
CA SER A 57 -13.37 -44.21 30.04
C SER A 57 -12.90 -45.25 31.06
N ASP A 58 -11.63 -45.20 31.43
CA ASP A 58 -10.97 -46.30 32.14
C ASP A 58 -11.22 -46.28 33.65
N LEU A 59 -11.32 -45.09 34.25
CA LEU A 59 -11.48 -44.93 35.70
C LEU A 59 -12.94 -44.82 36.13
N LEU A 60 -13.84 -44.37 35.24
CA LEU A 60 -15.26 -44.16 35.59
C LEU A 60 -16.19 -45.09 34.82
N ILE A 61 -16.18 -45.01 33.48
CA ILE A 61 -17.20 -45.68 32.66
C ILE A 61 -17.06 -47.20 32.74
N LYS A 62 -15.87 -47.75 32.44
CA LYS A 62 -15.64 -49.21 32.43
C LYS A 62 -15.89 -49.85 33.80
N PRO A 63 -15.38 -49.33 34.93
CA PRO A 63 -15.66 -49.93 36.24
C PRO A 63 -17.16 -49.96 36.58
N LEU A 64 -17.90 -48.87 36.32
CA LEU A 64 -19.33 -48.82 36.57
C LEU A 64 -20.12 -49.75 35.63
N GLU A 65 -19.70 -49.86 34.37
CA GLU A 65 -20.27 -50.83 33.44
C GLU A 65 -20.03 -52.28 33.87
N ASN A 66 -18.82 -52.59 34.34
CA ASN A 66 -18.47 -53.92 34.83
C ASN A 66 -19.29 -54.26 36.08
N PHE A 67 -19.37 -53.36 37.06
CA PHE A 67 -20.23 -53.55 38.23
C PHE A 67 -21.69 -53.80 37.83
N ARG A 68 -22.23 -53.03 36.87
CA ARG A 68 -23.59 -53.23 36.37
C ARG A 68 -23.77 -54.60 35.70
N LYS A 69 -22.83 -55.03 34.86
CA LYS A 69 -22.93 -56.27 34.08
C LYS A 69 -22.69 -57.49 34.96
N GLU A 70 -21.59 -57.49 35.71
CA GLU A 70 -21.07 -58.66 36.42
C GLU A 70 -21.70 -58.83 37.79
N GLN A 71 -21.95 -57.75 38.53
CA GLN A 71 -22.56 -57.85 39.87
C GLN A 71 -24.08 -57.82 39.75
N ILE A 72 -24.65 -56.71 39.27
CA ILE A 72 -26.11 -56.54 39.18
C ILE A 72 -26.74 -57.54 38.19
N GLY A 73 -26.08 -57.79 37.06
CA GLY A 73 -26.54 -58.76 36.07
C GLY A 73 -26.59 -60.18 36.62
N PHE A 74 -25.52 -60.63 37.27
CA PHE A 74 -25.43 -61.96 37.87
C PHE A 74 -26.44 -62.16 39.01
N THR A 75 -26.60 -61.18 39.91
CA THR A 75 -27.61 -61.26 40.98
C THR A 75 -29.03 -61.38 40.42
N LYS A 76 -29.34 -60.74 39.27
CA LYS A 76 -30.63 -60.92 38.58
C LYS A 76 -30.82 -62.35 38.06
N GLU A 77 -29.76 -63.02 37.61
CA GLU A 77 -29.84 -64.43 37.22
C GLU A 77 -30.09 -65.34 38.42
N ARG A 78 -29.41 -65.08 39.54
CA ARG A 78 -29.61 -65.79 40.81
C ARG A 78 -31.04 -65.61 41.35
N LYS A 79 -31.59 -64.40 41.25
CA LYS A 79 -33.01 -64.13 41.53
C LYS A 79 -33.93 -65.02 40.71
N LYS A 80 -33.75 -65.07 39.38
CA LYS A 80 -34.57 -65.90 38.48
C LYS A 80 -34.49 -67.38 38.84
N LYS A 81 -33.31 -67.89 39.22
CA LYS A 81 -33.13 -69.28 39.67
C LYS A 81 -33.89 -69.55 40.96
N PHE A 82 -33.76 -68.67 41.96
CA PHE A 82 -34.49 -68.75 43.21
C PHE A 82 -36.02 -68.77 42.99
N GLU A 83 -36.54 -67.85 42.17
CA GLU A 83 -37.97 -67.79 41.84
C GLU A 83 -38.44 -69.09 41.17
N LYS A 84 -37.70 -69.58 40.17
CA LYS A 84 -38.02 -70.81 39.44
C LYS A 84 -37.99 -72.06 40.32
N ASP A 85 -36.98 -72.20 41.17
CA ASP A 85 -36.87 -73.37 42.05
C ASP A 85 -37.90 -73.30 43.19
N GLY A 86 -38.29 -72.09 43.62
CA GLY A 86 -39.44 -71.88 44.50
C GLY A 86 -40.78 -72.31 43.89
N GLU A 87 -41.07 -71.89 42.66
CA GLU A 87 -42.27 -72.32 41.93
C GLU A 87 -42.36 -73.85 41.81
N LYS A 88 -41.24 -74.50 41.47
CA LYS A 88 -41.19 -75.97 41.38
C LYS A 88 -41.43 -76.64 42.72
N PHE A 89 -40.75 -76.17 43.79
CA PHE A 89 -40.90 -76.75 45.12
C PHE A 89 -42.34 -76.65 45.60
N TYR A 90 -42.95 -75.46 45.56
CA TYR A 90 -44.34 -75.28 46.01
C TYR A 90 -45.34 -76.05 45.14
N SER A 91 -45.12 -76.13 43.82
CA SER A 91 -45.96 -76.95 42.94
C SER A 91 -45.85 -78.45 43.24
N MET A 92 -44.65 -78.95 43.53
CA MET A 92 -44.44 -80.35 43.91
C MET A 92 -45.03 -80.66 45.28
N LEU A 93 -44.85 -79.75 46.24
CA LEU A 93 -45.41 -79.86 47.58
C LEU A 93 -46.93 -79.93 47.53
N ASP A 94 -47.58 -79.06 46.74
CA ASP A 94 -49.04 -79.08 46.57
C ASP A 94 -49.53 -80.43 46.02
N ARG A 95 -48.88 -80.97 44.97
CA ARG A 95 -49.21 -82.31 44.43
C ARG A 95 -49.00 -83.42 45.46
N HIS A 96 -47.95 -83.32 46.25
CA HIS A 96 -47.63 -84.29 47.30
C HIS A 96 -48.69 -84.27 48.41
N LEU A 97 -49.13 -83.08 48.87
CA LEU A 97 -50.17 -82.94 49.89
C LEU A 97 -51.54 -83.49 49.42
N HIS A 98 -51.81 -83.47 48.11
CA HIS A 98 -53.03 -84.05 47.52
C HIS A 98 -52.91 -85.55 47.22
N LEU A 99 -51.77 -86.19 47.50
CA LEU A 99 -51.57 -87.61 47.26
C LEU A 99 -52.41 -88.45 48.25
N SER A 100 -53.21 -89.38 47.73
CA SER A 100 -54.06 -90.23 48.59
C SER A 100 -53.23 -91.15 49.48
N SER A 101 -53.54 -91.20 50.78
CA SER A 101 -52.94 -92.13 51.74
C SER A 101 -53.18 -93.62 51.45
N LYS A 102 -54.03 -93.94 50.45
CA LYS A 102 -54.29 -95.32 49.98
C LYS A 102 -53.32 -95.79 48.89
N LYS A 103 -52.38 -94.94 48.45
CA LYS A 103 -51.35 -95.31 47.46
C LYS A 103 -50.39 -96.35 48.06
N LYS A 104 -49.64 -97.04 47.18
CA LYS A 104 -48.63 -98.00 47.65
C LYS A 104 -47.55 -97.25 48.43
N GLU A 105 -47.08 -97.84 49.52
CA GLU A 105 -46.04 -97.28 50.38
C GLU A 105 -44.80 -96.82 49.58
N SER A 106 -44.36 -97.61 48.60
CA SER A 106 -43.23 -97.24 47.74
C SER A 106 -43.46 -95.97 46.92
N GLN A 107 -44.70 -95.68 46.52
CA GLN A 107 -45.05 -94.45 45.80
C GLN A 107 -45.13 -93.23 46.72
N LEU A 108 -45.54 -93.44 47.98
CA LEU A 108 -45.52 -92.39 49.00
C LEU A 108 -44.07 -91.98 49.31
N GLN A 109 -43.21 -92.96 49.58
CA GLN A 109 -41.78 -92.74 49.85
C GLN A 109 -41.04 -92.09 48.66
N GLU A 110 -41.37 -92.46 47.43
CA GLU A 110 -40.81 -91.80 46.25
C GLU A 110 -41.24 -90.33 46.16
N ALA A 111 -42.50 -90.03 46.47
CA ALA A 111 -43.00 -88.66 46.49
C ALA A 111 -42.36 -87.83 47.62
N ASP A 112 -42.14 -88.43 48.81
CA ASP A 112 -41.40 -87.80 49.91
C ASP A 112 -39.98 -87.39 49.47
N LEU A 113 -39.23 -88.34 48.87
CA LEU A 113 -37.87 -88.10 48.38
C LEU A 113 -37.83 -87.00 47.31
N GLN A 114 -38.82 -86.93 46.42
CA GLN A 114 -38.89 -85.89 45.39
C GLN A 114 -39.16 -84.51 45.99
N VAL A 115 -40.09 -84.39 46.94
CA VAL A 115 -40.35 -83.12 47.63
C VAL A 115 -39.13 -82.69 48.44
N ASP A 116 -38.48 -83.61 49.14
CA ASP A 116 -37.26 -83.32 49.91
C ASP A 116 -36.11 -82.82 49.03
N LYS A 117 -35.96 -83.40 47.84
CA LYS A 117 -34.97 -82.95 46.85
C LYS A 117 -35.26 -81.53 46.36
N GLU A 118 -36.51 -81.24 45.96
CA GLU A 118 -36.85 -79.89 45.48
C GLU A 118 -36.82 -78.85 46.61
N ARG A 119 -37.17 -79.26 47.84
CA ARG A 119 -36.99 -78.45 49.05
C ARG A 119 -35.52 -78.06 49.24
N HIS A 120 -34.61 -79.02 49.11
CA HIS A 120 -33.18 -78.76 49.22
C HIS A 120 -32.70 -77.78 48.14
N ASN A 121 -33.07 -78.00 46.86
CA ASN A 121 -32.72 -77.09 45.75
C ASN A 121 -33.24 -75.66 46.00
N PHE A 122 -34.48 -75.53 46.50
CA PHE A 122 -35.06 -74.24 46.83
C PHE A 122 -34.29 -73.54 47.96
N PHE A 123 -33.97 -74.26 49.05
CA PHE A 123 -33.17 -73.70 50.14
C PHE A 123 -31.77 -73.26 49.69
N GLU A 124 -31.09 -74.08 48.90
CA GLU A 124 -29.76 -73.75 48.35
C GLU A 124 -29.82 -72.48 47.49
N SER A 125 -30.77 -72.41 46.54
CA SER A 125 -30.95 -71.22 45.68
C SER A 125 -31.39 -69.98 46.47
N SER A 126 -32.13 -70.16 47.57
CA SER A 126 -32.53 -69.07 48.47
C SER A 126 -31.33 -68.47 49.19
N LEU A 127 -30.47 -69.32 49.77
CA LEU A 127 -29.26 -68.89 50.47
C LEU A 127 -28.29 -68.20 49.51
N GLU A 128 -28.09 -68.76 48.32
CA GLU A 128 -27.25 -68.19 47.28
C GLU A 128 -27.77 -66.81 46.84
N TYR A 129 -29.09 -66.65 46.65
CA TYR A 129 -29.66 -65.37 46.28
C TYR A 129 -29.51 -64.32 47.40
N VAL A 130 -29.77 -64.69 48.66
CA VAL A 130 -29.56 -63.80 49.81
C VAL A 130 -28.10 -63.38 49.96
N TYR A 131 -27.17 -64.32 49.79
CA TYR A 131 -25.73 -64.04 49.78
C TYR A 131 -25.37 -63.01 48.71
N GLN A 132 -25.85 -63.23 47.48
CA GLN A 132 -25.60 -62.33 46.35
C GLN A 132 -26.22 -60.94 46.53
N ILE A 133 -27.41 -60.84 47.15
CA ILE A 133 -27.97 -59.53 47.54
C ILE A 133 -27.01 -58.83 48.49
N GLN A 134 -26.54 -59.52 49.54
CA GLN A 134 -25.65 -58.93 50.52
C GLN A 134 -24.31 -58.50 49.91
N GLU A 135 -23.74 -59.33 49.05
CA GLU A 135 -22.51 -59.02 48.30
C GLU A 135 -22.66 -57.74 47.47
N VAL A 136 -23.76 -57.58 46.73
CA VAL A 136 -24.05 -56.35 45.99
C VAL A 136 -24.28 -55.15 46.91
N GLN A 137 -25.01 -55.30 48.01
CA GLN A 137 -25.30 -54.20 48.94
C GLN A 137 -24.04 -53.67 49.63
N GLU A 138 -23.09 -54.53 49.93
CA GLU A 138 -21.81 -54.14 50.50
C GLU A 138 -20.85 -53.62 49.43
N SER A 139 -20.73 -54.32 48.29
CA SER A 139 -19.79 -53.94 47.23
C SER A 139 -20.13 -52.64 46.53
N LYS A 140 -21.43 -52.30 46.36
CA LYS A 140 -21.84 -51.03 45.73
C LYS A 140 -21.27 -49.80 46.44
N LYS A 141 -21.01 -49.90 47.76
CA LYS A 141 -20.56 -48.77 48.58
C LYS A 141 -19.19 -48.29 48.12
N PHE A 142 -18.30 -49.21 47.73
CA PHE A 142 -16.98 -48.87 47.21
C PHE A 142 -16.92 -48.93 45.68
N SER A 143 -17.58 -49.89 45.03
CA SER A 143 -17.54 -50.09 43.58
C SER A 143 -18.14 -48.93 42.78
N ILE A 144 -18.95 -48.07 43.40
CA ILE A 144 -19.47 -46.84 42.80
C ILE A 144 -18.63 -45.62 43.21
N VAL A 145 -18.24 -45.53 44.48
CA VAL A 145 -17.58 -44.35 45.03
C VAL A 145 -16.12 -44.24 44.58
N GLU A 146 -15.38 -45.35 44.53
CA GLU A 146 -13.97 -45.37 44.14
C GLU A 146 -13.76 -44.91 42.68
N PRO A 147 -14.52 -45.38 41.66
CA PRO A 147 -14.43 -44.85 40.30
C PRO A 147 -14.67 -43.35 40.19
N VAL A 148 -15.68 -42.85 40.92
CA VAL A 148 -16.02 -41.42 40.94
C VAL A 148 -14.88 -40.61 41.58
N LEU A 149 -14.35 -41.08 42.70
CA LEU A 149 -13.23 -40.42 43.38
C LEU A 149 -11.97 -40.40 42.50
N ALA A 150 -11.63 -41.52 41.88
CA ALA A 150 -10.48 -41.64 40.97
C ALA A 150 -10.61 -40.69 39.77
N PHE A 151 -11.81 -40.61 39.18
CA PHE A 151 -12.08 -39.67 38.09
C PHE A 151 -11.97 -38.21 38.53
N LEU A 152 -12.51 -37.84 39.70
CA LEU A 152 -12.38 -36.49 40.24
C LEU A 152 -10.93 -36.12 40.50
N HIS A 153 -10.13 -37.04 41.03
CA HIS A 153 -8.69 -36.83 41.19
C HIS A 153 -8.01 -36.58 39.84
N SER A 154 -8.27 -37.42 38.82
CA SER A 154 -7.74 -37.21 37.47
C SER A 154 -8.16 -35.85 36.89
N LEU A 155 -9.41 -35.43 37.13
CA LEU A 155 -9.92 -34.14 36.67
C LEU A 155 -9.18 -32.97 37.31
N PHE A 156 -8.91 -33.05 38.62
CA PHE A 156 -8.15 -32.01 39.33
C PHE A 156 -6.69 -31.96 38.86
N THR A 157 -6.05 -33.12 38.66
CA THR A 157 -4.70 -33.18 38.08
C THR A 157 -4.65 -32.52 36.69
N TYR A 158 -5.60 -32.86 35.80
CA TYR A 158 -5.69 -32.25 34.47
C TYR A 158 -5.86 -30.73 34.53
N ASN A 159 -6.73 -30.24 35.43
CA ASN A 159 -6.94 -28.80 35.59
C ASN A 159 -5.67 -28.08 36.09
N ASN A 160 -4.97 -28.66 37.06
CA ASN A 160 -3.71 -28.09 37.57
C ASN A 160 -2.64 -28.05 36.47
N LEU A 161 -2.50 -29.12 35.70
CA LEU A 161 -1.54 -29.17 34.61
C LEU A 161 -1.86 -28.13 33.52
N THR A 162 -3.14 -27.91 33.21
CA THR A 162 -3.54 -26.85 32.27
C THR A 162 -3.16 -25.46 32.77
N VAL A 163 -3.25 -25.22 34.08
CA VAL A 163 -2.80 -23.96 34.70
C VAL A 163 -1.29 -23.82 34.60
N GLU A 164 -0.52 -24.88 34.86
CA GLU A 164 0.94 -24.89 34.73
C GLU A 164 1.37 -24.59 33.28
N LEU A 165 0.80 -25.28 32.28
CA LEU A 165 1.05 -25.01 30.86
C LEU A 165 0.77 -23.55 30.47
N THR A 166 -0.31 -22.98 31.00
CA THR A 166 -0.66 -21.57 30.76
C THR A 166 0.35 -20.62 31.39
N GLN A 167 0.87 -20.99 32.57
CA GLN A 167 1.84 -20.19 33.31
C GLN A 167 3.21 -20.21 32.63
N ASP A 168 3.63 -21.36 32.10
CA ASP A 168 4.88 -21.53 31.35
C ASP A 168 4.88 -20.74 30.03
N PHE A 169 3.70 -20.57 29.42
CA PHE A 169 3.54 -19.74 28.22
C PHE A 169 3.51 -18.22 28.49
N LEU A 170 3.30 -17.81 29.75
CA LEU A 170 3.09 -16.41 30.11
C LEU A 170 4.28 -15.48 29.76
N PRO A 171 5.56 -15.87 29.97
CA PRO A 171 6.71 -15.04 29.59
C PRO A 171 6.76 -14.76 28.09
N TYR A 172 6.54 -15.80 27.26
CA TYR A 172 6.50 -15.65 25.81
C TYR A 172 5.39 -14.70 25.38
N LYS A 173 4.18 -14.87 25.92
CA LYS A 173 3.05 -13.96 25.68
C LYS A 173 3.40 -12.51 26.00
N GLN A 174 4.04 -12.25 27.15
CA GLN A 174 4.42 -10.89 27.56
C GLN A 174 5.45 -10.29 26.60
N GLN A 175 6.48 -11.05 26.23
CA GLN A 175 7.48 -10.64 25.26
C GLN A 175 6.85 -10.30 23.91
N LEU A 176 5.95 -11.16 23.42
CA LEU A 176 5.25 -10.93 22.15
C LEU A 176 4.35 -9.69 22.20
N GLN A 177 3.66 -9.45 23.31
CA GLN A 177 2.85 -8.24 23.49
C GLN A 177 3.68 -6.96 23.45
N LEU A 178 4.87 -6.96 24.07
CA LEU A 178 5.80 -5.83 24.01
C LEU A 178 6.31 -5.62 22.57
N SER A 179 6.69 -6.70 21.89
CA SER A 179 7.12 -6.65 20.49
C SER A 179 6.04 -6.04 19.58
N LEU A 180 4.80 -6.52 19.68
CA LEU A 180 3.67 -5.99 18.91
C LEU A 180 3.39 -4.51 19.19
N GLN A 181 3.55 -4.07 20.44
CA GLN A 181 3.39 -2.67 20.79
C GLN A 181 4.49 -1.80 20.16
N ASN A 182 5.74 -2.28 20.19
CA ASN A 182 6.87 -1.60 19.56
C ASN A 182 6.68 -1.50 18.04
N THR A 183 6.27 -2.58 17.37
CA THR A 183 5.98 -2.57 15.93
C THR A 183 4.86 -1.59 15.58
N ARG A 184 3.79 -1.52 16.40
CA ARG A 184 2.70 -0.56 16.19
C ARG A 184 3.16 0.90 16.36
N ASN A 185 4.02 1.16 17.33
CA ASN A 185 4.59 2.48 17.55
C ASN A 185 5.49 2.88 16.38
N HIS A 186 6.36 1.97 15.93
CA HIS A 186 7.25 2.19 14.80
C HIS A 186 6.46 2.50 13.53
N PHE A 187 5.46 1.68 13.20
CA PHE A 187 4.56 1.91 12.07
C PHE A 187 3.92 3.30 12.12
N SER A 188 3.44 3.71 13.30
CA SER A 188 2.79 5.01 13.47
C SER A 188 3.74 6.17 13.21
N SER A 189 4.99 6.09 13.72
CA SER A 189 6.05 7.07 13.49
C SER A 189 6.43 7.15 12.02
N THR A 190 6.75 6.01 11.40
CA THR A 190 7.14 5.95 9.99
C THR A 190 6.04 6.46 9.07
N ARG A 191 4.77 6.16 9.39
CA ARG A 191 3.63 6.67 8.62
C ARG A 191 3.52 8.19 8.71
N GLU A 192 3.75 8.78 9.88
CA GLU A 192 3.73 10.23 10.06
C GLU A 192 4.86 10.90 9.28
N GLU A 193 6.09 10.37 9.39
CA GLU A 193 7.24 10.84 8.61
C GLU A 193 7.00 10.75 7.10
N LEU A 194 6.35 9.67 6.64
CA LEU A 194 6.03 9.46 5.23
C LEU A 194 4.94 10.43 4.75
N GLU A 195 3.91 10.72 5.56
CA GLU A 195 2.91 11.73 5.23
C GLU A 195 3.54 13.13 5.15
N ASP A 196 4.46 13.48 6.05
CA ASP A 196 5.20 14.74 5.98
C ASP A 196 6.09 14.81 4.72
N LEU A 197 6.84 13.75 4.43
CA LEU A 197 7.66 13.65 3.22
C LEU A 197 6.80 13.82 1.95
N LYS A 198 5.65 13.14 1.89
CA LYS A 198 4.68 13.23 0.80
C LYS A 198 4.15 14.66 0.65
N LYS A 199 3.85 15.35 1.75
CA LYS A 199 3.41 16.75 1.71
C LYS A 199 4.53 17.64 1.16
N ARG A 200 5.76 17.51 1.67
CA ARG A 200 6.93 18.24 1.18
C ARG A 200 7.19 18.00 -0.31
N MET A 201 7.07 16.76 -0.78
CA MET A 201 7.26 16.43 -2.19
C MET A 201 6.18 17.04 -3.10
N LYS A 202 4.94 17.19 -2.62
CA LYS A 202 3.86 17.86 -3.38
C LYS A 202 4.05 19.37 -3.48
N GLU A 203 4.61 19.98 -2.44
CA GLU A 203 4.83 21.43 -2.35
C GLU A 203 6.20 21.85 -2.94
N ALA A 204 7.09 20.91 -3.22
CA ALA A 204 8.41 21.17 -3.78
C ALA A 204 8.34 21.85 -5.16
N PRO A 205 9.07 22.96 -5.39
CA PRO A 205 9.15 23.59 -6.71
C PRO A 205 9.66 22.60 -7.77
N LEU A 206 9.06 22.62 -8.97
CA LEU A 206 9.46 21.82 -10.15
C LEU A 206 10.93 21.99 -10.55
N THR A 207 11.59 23.04 -10.05
CA THR A 207 13.02 23.30 -10.25
C THR A 207 13.71 23.40 -8.90
N CYS A 208 14.07 22.25 -8.34
CA CYS A 208 14.97 22.21 -7.18
C CYS A 208 16.40 22.46 -7.70
N LYS A 209 16.93 23.68 -7.52
CA LYS A 209 18.37 23.94 -7.69
C LYS A 209 19.08 23.29 -6.51
N LEU A 210 19.83 22.22 -6.73
CA LEU A 210 20.82 21.75 -5.77
C LEU A 210 22.05 22.65 -5.91
N PRO A 211 22.37 23.51 -4.93
CA PRO A 211 23.54 24.38 -5.01
C PRO A 211 24.82 23.54 -5.04
N GLY A 212 25.67 23.76 -6.03
CA GLY A 212 27.02 23.18 -6.06
C GLY A 212 27.17 21.78 -6.65
N GLN A 213 26.14 21.20 -7.29
CA GLN A 213 26.37 19.97 -8.07
C GLN A 213 27.11 20.28 -9.38
N PRO A 214 28.28 19.66 -9.64
CA PRO A 214 29.02 19.81 -10.90
C PRO A 214 28.34 19.09 -12.07
N THR A 215 27.24 18.37 -11.80
CA THR A 215 26.50 17.57 -12.75
C THR A 215 25.06 18.04 -12.89
N ILE A 216 24.53 17.98 -14.11
CA ILE A 216 23.10 18.13 -14.39
C ILE A 216 22.62 16.91 -15.16
N GLU A 217 21.45 16.40 -14.78
CA GLU A 217 20.83 15.27 -15.44
C GLU A 217 19.35 15.50 -15.73
N GLY A 218 18.85 14.84 -16.77
CA GLY A 218 17.45 14.91 -17.15
C GLY A 218 17.23 14.64 -18.63
N TYR A 219 15.96 14.69 -19.04
CA TYR A 219 15.58 14.40 -20.40
C TYR A 219 15.77 15.61 -21.32
N LEU A 220 16.39 15.37 -22.47
CA LEU A 220 16.47 16.31 -23.59
C LEU A 220 16.01 15.62 -24.87
N TYR A 221 15.46 16.39 -25.80
CA TYR A 221 15.19 15.92 -27.15
C TYR A 221 16.27 16.43 -28.10
N THR A 222 16.79 15.56 -28.95
CA THR A 222 17.81 15.90 -29.94
C THR A 222 17.22 15.88 -31.34
N GLN A 223 17.52 16.91 -32.11
CA GLN A 223 17.13 16.99 -33.51
C GLN A 223 18.02 16.06 -34.35
N GLU A 224 17.43 15.00 -34.91
CA GLU A 224 18.10 14.10 -35.84
C GLU A 224 17.58 14.34 -37.26
N LYS A 225 18.50 14.39 -38.22
CA LYS A 225 18.18 14.49 -39.65
C LYS A 225 18.32 13.11 -40.27
N TRP A 226 17.30 12.69 -40.99
CA TRP A 226 17.30 11.45 -41.77
C TRP A 226 16.85 11.74 -43.20
N ALA A 227 16.91 10.75 -44.09
CA ALA A 227 16.86 10.95 -45.55
C ALA A 227 15.65 11.76 -46.09
N LEU A 228 14.52 11.80 -45.37
CA LEU A 228 13.29 12.46 -45.81
C LEU A 228 12.70 13.43 -44.76
N GLY A 229 13.44 13.76 -43.69
CA GLY A 229 12.89 14.66 -42.69
C GLY A 229 13.73 14.85 -41.43
N ILE A 230 13.11 15.49 -40.45
CA ILE A 230 13.66 15.78 -39.14
C ILE A 230 12.85 15.00 -38.11
N SER A 231 13.53 14.27 -37.23
CA SER A 231 12.95 13.61 -36.06
C SER A 231 13.52 14.19 -34.77
N TRP A 232 12.77 14.09 -33.69
CA TRP A 232 13.23 14.46 -32.35
C TRP A 232 13.29 13.20 -31.51
N VAL A 233 14.48 12.85 -31.04
CA VAL A 233 14.71 11.62 -30.27
C VAL A 233 14.97 11.99 -28.81
N LYS A 234 14.32 11.27 -27.90
CA LYS A 234 14.42 11.50 -26.46
C LYS A 234 15.64 10.79 -25.89
N TYR A 235 16.52 11.56 -25.24
CA TYR A 235 17.68 11.05 -24.51
C TYR A 235 17.56 11.37 -23.02
N TYR A 236 18.01 10.45 -22.18
CA TYR A 236 18.43 10.78 -20.83
C TYR A 236 19.86 11.29 -20.89
N CYS A 237 20.06 12.53 -20.49
CA CYS A 237 21.34 13.22 -20.60
C CYS A 237 21.94 13.44 -19.21
N GLN A 238 23.25 13.27 -19.10
CA GLN A 238 24.05 13.58 -17.92
C GLN A 238 25.24 14.42 -18.37
N TYR A 239 25.38 15.62 -17.83
CA TYR A 239 26.51 16.50 -18.14
C TYR A 239 27.34 16.73 -16.89
N GLU A 240 28.64 16.53 -17.02
CA GLU A 240 29.64 16.82 -15.99
C GLU A 240 30.46 18.05 -16.37
N LYS A 241 30.35 19.11 -15.58
CA LYS A 241 30.91 20.43 -15.90
C LYS A 241 32.44 20.43 -15.92
N GLU A 242 33.08 19.76 -14.96
CA GLU A 242 34.53 19.73 -14.84
C GLU A 242 35.18 19.02 -16.03
N ALA A 243 34.60 17.88 -16.44
CA ALA A 243 35.05 17.10 -17.59
C ALA A 243 34.50 17.62 -18.93
N LYS A 244 33.55 18.59 -18.92
CA LYS A 244 32.76 19.04 -20.07
C LYS A 244 32.15 17.89 -20.87
N THR A 245 31.81 16.78 -20.20
CA THR A 245 31.37 15.55 -20.85
C THR A 245 29.86 15.44 -20.75
N LEU A 246 29.19 15.29 -21.89
CA LEU A 246 27.76 15.05 -22.04
C LEU A 246 27.55 13.59 -22.46
N ARG A 247 26.99 12.79 -21.56
CA ARG A 247 26.51 11.43 -21.82
C ARG A 247 25.04 11.46 -22.22
N MET A 248 24.68 10.81 -23.32
CA MET A 248 23.31 10.75 -23.82
C MET A 248 22.89 9.30 -24.07
N THR A 249 21.87 8.83 -23.36
CA THR A 249 21.32 7.47 -23.47
C THR A 249 19.92 7.51 -24.08
N PRO A 250 19.69 6.85 -25.23
CA PRO A 250 18.38 6.88 -25.90
C PRO A 250 17.32 6.10 -25.12
N MET A 251 16.12 6.67 -24.96
CA MET A 251 15.01 6.03 -24.24
C MET A 251 14.09 5.17 -25.13
N ASP A 252 13.93 5.54 -26.40
CA ASP A 252 13.06 4.84 -27.36
C ASP A 252 13.89 3.87 -28.23
N GLN A 253 14.31 2.73 -27.66
CA GLN A 253 14.98 1.69 -28.44
C GLN A 253 13.94 0.84 -29.17
N LYS A 254 13.80 1.02 -30.49
CA LYS A 254 13.13 0.02 -31.33
C LYS A 254 13.95 -1.28 -31.30
N PRO A 255 13.31 -2.46 -31.13
CA PRO A 255 14.05 -3.73 -31.14
C PRO A 255 14.83 -3.89 -32.45
N GLY A 256 16.16 -3.88 -32.36
CA GLY A 256 17.09 -3.98 -33.49
C GLY A 256 17.94 -2.74 -33.81
N ALA A 257 17.67 -1.58 -33.20
CA ALA A 257 18.48 -0.37 -33.40
C ALA A 257 19.69 -0.33 -32.45
N LYS A 258 20.92 -0.41 -32.98
CA LYS A 258 22.18 -0.26 -32.23
C LYS A 258 22.53 1.21 -31.95
N GLN A 259 21.62 2.02 -31.41
CA GLN A 259 22.00 3.33 -30.88
C GLN A 259 22.46 3.14 -29.43
N GLY A 260 23.78 3.05 -29.23
CA GLY A 260 24.40 3.02 -27.91
C GLY A 260 24.46 4.41 -27.27
N THR A 261 24.80 4.43 -25.98
CA THR A 261 25.10 5.66 -25.25
C THR A 261 26.18 6.47 -25.96
N LEU A 262 25.95 7.76 -26.09
CA LEU A 262 26.86 8.72 -26.73
C LEU A 262 27.55 9.55 -25.65
N ASP A 263 28.88 9.47 -25.58
CA ASP A 263 29.69 10.36 -24.75
C ASP A 263 30.30 11.44 -25.66
N LEU A 264 29.99 12.71 -25.37
CA LEU A 264 30.37 13.87 -26.17
C LEU A 264 31.10 14.90 -25.31
N THR A 265 32.20 15.45 -25.81
CA THR A 265 32.93 16.53 -25.14
C THR A 265 32.46 17.88 -25.66
N LEU A 266 31.89 18.71 -24.79
CA LEU A 266 31.29 20.00 -25.14
C LEU A 266 32.36 21.06 -25.46
N LYS A 267 32.25 21.68 -26.65
CA LYS A 267 33.03 22.87 -27.05
C LYS A 267 32.31 24.16 -26.70
N SER A 268 31.06 24.28 -27.12
CA SER A 268 30.26 25.49 -27.00
C SER A 268 28.78 25.15 -26.86
N CYS A 269 28.05 26.03 -26.19
CA CYS A 269 26.61 25.94 -26.00
C CYS A 269 25.99 27.33 -26.22
N VAL A 270 24.97 27.43 -27.07
CA VAL A 270 24.37 28.72 -27.45
C VAL A 270 22.86 28.58 -27.50
N ARG A 271 22.14 29.53 -26.91
CA ARG A 271 20.67 29.56 -27.01
C ARG A 271 20.27 29.81 -28.46
N ARG A 272 19.35 28.99 -28.96
CA ARG A 272 18.84 29.12 -30.31
C ARG A 272 17.88 30.31 -30.42
N LYS A 273 17.97 31.08 -31.51
CA LYS A 273 17.08 32.23 -31.75
C LYS A 273 15.65 31.75 -31.98
N THR A 274 14.67 32.41 -31.38
CA THR A 274 13.25 31.99 -31.40
C THR A 274 12.66 31.93 -32.82
N ASP A 275 13.11 32.80 -33.71
CA ASP A 275 12.72 32.87 -35.13
C ASP A 275 13.45 31.84 -36.02
N SER A 276 14.51 31.20 -35.52
CA SER A 276 15.33 30.26 -36.29
C SER A 276 14.85 28.81 -36.27
N ILE A 277 13.84 28.48 -35.45
CA ILE A 277 13.28 27.14 -35.34
C ILE A 277 11.84 27.18 -34.82
N ASP A 278 10.94 26.38 -35.42
CA ASP A 278 9.56 26.21 -34.95
C ASP A 278 9.47 25.17 -33.81
N LYS A 279 10.24 25.40 -32.75
CA LYS A 279 10.26 24.63 -31.49
C LYS A 279 10.62 25.54 -30.31
N ARG A 280 10.07 25.22 -29.14
CA ARG A 280 10.33 25.97 -27.89
C ARG A 280 11.51 25.36 -27.13
N PHE A 281 12.21 26.21 -26.39
CA PHE A 281 13.25 25.85 -25.42
C PHE A 281 14.51 25.20 -26.01
N CYS A 282 14.84 25.56 -27.26
CA CYS A 282 15.97 24.98 -27.97
C CYS A 282 17.29 25.72 -27.69
N PHE A 283 18.37 24.96 -27.71
CA PHE A 283 19.75 25.44 -27.68
C PHE A 283 20.61 24.53 -28.55
N ASP A 284 21.69 25.07 -29.09
CA ASP A 284 22.63 24.36 -29.93
C ASP A 284 23.92 24.12 -29.16
N ILE A 285 24.47 22.92 -29.30
CA ILE A 285 25.79 22.57 -28.78
C ILE A 285 26.73 22.19 -29.91
N GLU A 286 28.02 22.43 -29.71
CA GLU A 286 29.10 21.93 -30.55
C GLU A 286 29.96 20.99 -29.72
N THR A 287 30.42 19.89 -30.32
CA THR A 287 31.21 18.87 -29.62
C THR A 287 32.51 18.58 -30.35
N ASN A 288 33.44 17.87 -29.68
CA ASN A 288 34.70 17.44 -30.28
C ASN A 288 34.48 16.33 -31.32
N GLU A 289 33.52 15.45 -31.07
CA GLU A 289 33.32 14.19 -31.78
C GLU A 289 32.44 14.35 -33.04
N ARG A 290 31.56 15.36 -33.08
CA ARG A 290 30.65 15.58 -34.21
C ARG A 290 30.99 16.86 -34.98
N SER A 291 31.07 16.74 -36.31
CA SER A 291 31.20 17.89 -37.21
C SER A 291 29.81 18.50 -37.46
N GLY A 292 29.46 19.52 -36.68
CA GLY A 292 28.22 20.28 -36.83
C GLY A 292 27.53 20.57 -35.50
N THR A 293 26.56 21.46 -35.54
CA THR A 293 25.76 21.81 -34.37
C THR A 293 24.72 20.73 -34.08
N ILE A 294 24.61 20.34 -32.81
CA ILE A 294 23.56 19.44 -32.31
C ILE A 294 22.50 20.31 -31.65
N THR A 295 21.27 20.25 -32.16
CA THR A 295 20.15 21.00 -31.59
C THR A 295 19.45 20.18 -30.54
N LEU A 296 19.38 20.73 -29.33
CA LEU A 296 18.74 20.13 -28.17
C LEU A 296 17.50 20.95 -27.79
N GLN A 297 16.47 20.26 -27.29
CA GLN A 297 15.24 20.84 -26.77
C GLN A 297 15.05 20.41 -25.32
N ALA A 298 14.95 21.39 -24.44
CA ALA A 298 14.60 21.20 -23.03
C ALA A 298 13.07 21.11 -22.83
N LEU A 299 12.67 20.60 -21.66
CA LEU A 299 11.25 20.40 -21.33
C LEU A 299 10.50 21.70 -21.00
N SER A 300 11.23 22.72 -20.55
CA SER A 300 10.68 24.02 -20.16
C SER A 300 11.73 25.12 -20.28
N GLU A 301 11.32 26.39 -20.22
CA GLU A 301 12.24 27.52 -20.21
C GLU A 301 13.18 27.50 -18.99
N ALA A 302 12.65 27.10 -17.82
CA ALA A 302 13.47 26.98 -16.62
C ALA A 302 14.49 25.85 -16.75
N ASN A 303 14.09 24.71 -17.31
CA ASN A 303 15.00 23.59 -17.57
C ASN A 303 16.08 23.96 -18.61
N ARG A 304 15.72 24.68 -19.69
CA ARG A 304 16.68 25.21 -20.66
C ARG A 304 17.72 26.12 -19.99
N ARG A 305 17.28 27.00 -19.10
CA ARG A 305 18.20 27.91 -18.37
C ARG A 305 19.19 27.12 -17.51
N LEU A 306 18.75 26.06 -16.83
CA LEU A 306 19.63 25.19 -16.05
C LEU A 306 20.67 24.48 -16.92
N TRP A 307 20.25 23.90 -18.06
CA TRP A 307 21.17 23.28 -19.01
C TRP A 307 22.18 24.27 -19.60
N MET A 308 21.73 25.48 -19.96
CA MET A 308 22.60 26.56 -20.43
C MET A 308 23.58 27.01 -19.34
N GLU A 309 23.14 27.18 -18.09
CA GLU A 309 23.98 27.56 -16.94
C GLU A 309 25.05 26.50 -16.63
N ALA A 310 24.68 25.22 -16.67
CA ALA A 310 25.61 24.11 -16.48
C ALA A 310 26.68 24.06 -17.58
N MET A 311 26.26 24.27 -18.84
CA MET A 311 27.11 24.19 -20.04
C MET A 311 27.83 25.51 -20.39
N ASP A 312 27.83 26.50 -19.49
CA ASP A 312 28.40 27.85 -19.71
C ASP A 312 27.92 28.51 -21.02
N GLY A 313 26.63 28.31 -21.34
CA GLY A 313 26.05 28.67 -22.61
C GLY A 313 25.80 30.17 -22.78
N LYS A 314 25.85 30.65 -24.04
CA LYS A 314 25.76 32.07 -24.40
C LYS A 314 24.41 32.43 -25.03
N GLU A 315 23.98 33.69 -24.88
CA GLU A 315 22.83 34.26 -25.59
C GLU A 315 23.19 34.61 -27.05
N PRO A 316 22.24 34.53 -28.00
CA PRO A 316 22.50 34.87 -29.40
C PRO A 316 22.62 36.38 -29.60
N ILE A 317 23.55 36.81 -30.46
CA ILE A 317 23.76 38.23 -30.78
C ILE A 317 22.65 38.71 -31.74
N TYR A 318 21.87 39.71 -31.30
CA TYR A 318 20.89 40.43 -32.12
C TYR A 318 21.54 41.69 -32.69
N HIS A 319 21.53 41.84 -34.02
CA HIS A 319 21.97 43.08 -34.68
C HIS A 319 20.69 43.82 -35.05
N SER A 320 20.33 44.90 -34.32
CA SER A 320 19.17 45.74 -34.63
C SER A 320 19.64 47.14 -35.02
N PRO A 321 19.25 47.68 -36.18
CA PRO A 321 19.58 49.05 -36.57
C PRO A 321 18.55 50.01 -35.96
N ILE A 322 18.96 50.79 -34.97
CA ILE A 322 18.54 52.16 -34.57
C ILE A 322 19.01 52.33 -33.12
N THR A 323 20.13 53.02 -32.95
CA THR A 323 20.68 53.41 -31.64
C THR A 323 21.09 54.86 -31.75
N LYS A 324 20.14 55.77 -31.53
CA LYS A 324 20.42 57.11 -31.02
C LYS A 324 19.45 57.37 -29.87
N GLN A 325 19.95 57.15 -28.67
CA GLN A 325 19.21 57.31 -27.41
C GLN A 325 18.73 58.76 -27.19
N GLU A 326 19.40 59.74 -27.83
CA GLU A 326 19.11 61.18 -27.70
C GLU A 326 17.80 61.63 -28.38
N GLU A 327 17.25 60.84 -29.31
CA GLU A 327 16.01 61.18 -30.05
C GLU A 327 14.74 60.65 -29.37
N MET A 328 14.87 59.91 -28.25
CA MET A 328 13.77 59.25 -27.54
C MET A 328 13.56 59.81 -26.13
N GLU A 329 13.68 61.13 -26.00
CA GLU A 329 13.30 61.90 -24.81
C GLU A 329 12.06 62.74 -25.09
N LEU A 330 11.25 62.98 -24.06
CA LEU A 330 10.05 63.83 -24.15
C LEU A 330 10.43 65.32 -24.08
N ASN A 331 11.24 65.79 -25.04
CA ASN A 331 11.64 67.18 -25.21
C ASN A 331 10.59 68.00 -26.01
N GLU A 332 10.87 69.27 -26.33
CA GLU A 332 9.92 70.12 -27.07
C GLU A 332 9.47 69.50 -28.41
N VAL A 333 10.37 68.83 -29.14
CA VAL A 333 10.07 68.15 -30.41
C VAL A 333 9.21 66.90 -30.16
N GLY A 334 9.52 66.14 -29.10
CA GLY A 334 8.73 65.02 -28.62
C GLY A 334 7.29 65.40 -28.27
N PHE A 335 7.10 66.47 -27.50
CA PHE A 335 5.77 67.01 -27.18
C PHE A 335 5.03 67.49 -28.44
N LYS A 336 5.75 68.12 -29.39
CA LYS A 336 5.20 68.53 -30.68
C LYS A 336 4.74 67.32 -31.50
N PHE A 337 5.50 66.23 -31.50
CA PHE A 337 5.15 64.96 -32.16
C PHE A 337 3.87 64.38 -31.59
N VAL A 338 3.83 64.16 -30.28
CA VAL A 338 2.66 63.59 -29.59
C VAL A 338 1.42 64.43 -29.85
N ARG A 339 1.52 65.76 -29.71
CA ARG A 339 0.39 66.67 -29.94
C ARG A 339 -0.10 66.66 -31.40
N LYS A 340 0.81 66.67 -32.38
CA LYS A 340 0.43 66.57 -33.80
C LYS A 340 -0.23 65.22 -34.11
N CYS A 341 0.28 64.12 -33.56
CA CYS A 341 -0.33 62.80 -33.74
C CYS A 341 -1.74 62.74 -33.14
N ILE A 342 -1.94 63.24 -31.92
CA ILE A 342 -3.26 63.29 -31.27
C ILE A 342 -4.22 64.14 -32.09
N ASN A 343 -3.82 65.35 -32.48
CA ASN A 343 -4.64 66.23 -33.32
C ASN A 343 -5.02 65.56 -34.66
N ALA A 344 -4.11 64.85 -35.31
CA ALA A 344 -4.40 64.10 -36.53
C ALA A 344 -5.42 62.97 -36.29
N VAL A 345 -5.32 62.28 -35.14
CA VAL A 345 -6.29 61.25 -34.74
C VAL A 345 -7.65 61.84 -34.42
N GLU A 346 -7.73 62.95 -33.70
CA GLU A 346 -9.00 63.60 -33.36
C GLU A 346 -9.72 64.16 -34.59
N THR A 347 -8.96 64.70 -35.55
CA THR A 347 -9.53 65.32 -36.76
C THR A 347 -9.90 64.32 -37.86
N LYS A 348 -9.12 63.24 -38.05
CA LYS A 348 -9.32 62.27 -39.15
C LYS A 348 -9.56 60.83 -38.72
N GLY A 349 -9.06 60.45 -37.54
CA GLY A 349 -9.00 59.06 -37.10
C GLY A 349 -10.16 58.62 -36.21
N ILE A 350 -10.95 59.55 -35.66
CA ILE A 350 -11.95 59.24 -34.63
C ILE A 350 -13.08 58.30 -35.12
N SER A 351 -13.41 58.35 -36.42
CA SER A 351 -14.38 57.44 -37.05
C SER A 351 -13.77 56.10 -37.50
N THR A 352 -12.45 55.91 -37.37
CA THR A 352 -11.78 54.68 -37.79
C THR A 352 -11.90 53.62 -36.69
N GLU A 353 -12.62 52.54 -36.97
CA GLU A 353 -12.76 51.44 -36.02
C GLU A 353 -11.38 50.82 -35.69
N GLY A 354 -11.09 50.72 -34.39
CA GLY A 354 -9.84 50.12 -33.92
C GLY A 354 -8.59 50.94 -34.24
N VAL A 355 -8.68 52.26 -34.38
CA VAL A 355 -7.57 53.17 -34.77
C VAL A 355 -6.23 52.95 -34.03
N TYR A 356 -6.27 52.58 -32.75
CA TYR A 356 -5.06 52.25 -31.97
C TYR A 356 -4.70 50.75 -31.98
N ARG A 357 -5.61 49.87 -32.38
CA ARG A 357 -5.43 48.41 -32.46
C ARG A 357 -4.84 47.97 -33.80
N THR A 358 -5.18 48.63 -34.90
CA THR A 358 -4.63 48.31 -36.22
C THR A 358 -3.18 48.78 -36.35
N VAL A 359 -2.35 47.99 -37.03
CA VAL A 359 -0.91 48.24 -37.21
C VAL A 359 -0.66 48.88 -38.57
N GLY A 360 0.13 49.95 -38.60
CA GLY A 360 0.62 50.60 -39.82
C GLY A 360 1.86 49.90 -40.37
N SER A 361 2.20 50.15 -41.63
CA SER A 361 3.40 49.55 -42.25
C SER A 361 4.66 50.00 -41.51
N ASN A 362 5.49 49.05 -41.06
CA ASN A 362 6.71 49.36 -40.29
C ASN A 362 7.67 50.25 -41.09
N ILE A 363 7.75 50.07 -42.42
CA ILE A 363 8.57 50.93 -43.29
C ILE A 363 8.07 52.38 -43.27
N GLN A 364 6.75 52.59 -43.32
CA GLN A 364 6.15 53.93 -43.25
C GLN A 364 6.28 54.54 -41.86
N VAL A 365 6.21 53.72 -40.81
CA VAL A 365 6.44 54.15 -39.41
C VAL A 365 7.87 54.67 -39.24
N GLN A 366 8.87 53.92 -39.72
CA GLN A 366 10.27 54.36 -39.65
C GLN A 366 10.52 55.60 -40.53
N LYS A 367 9.92 55.65 -41.73
CA LYS A 367 10.01 56.83 -42.61
C LYS A 367 9.46 58.09 -41.91
N LEU A 368 8.29 57.97 -41.27
CA LEU A 368 7.66 59.07 -40.55
C LEU A 368 8.50 59.52 -39.36
N LEU A 369 9.01 58.59 -38.55
CA LEU A 369 9.83 58.93 -37.39
C LEU A 369 11.13 59.63 -37.80
N ASN A 370 11.84 59.10 -38.80
CA ASN A 370 13.07 59.71 -39.31
C ASN A 370 12.81 61.10 -39.89
N ALA A 371 11.71 61.30 -40.61
CA ALA A 371 11.35 62.61 -41.16
C ALA A 371 10.95 63.61 -40.06
N PHE A 372 10.22 63.16 -39.03
CA PHE A 372 9.74 64.04 -37.97
C PHE A 372 10.86 64.50 -37.03
N PHE A 373 11.81 63.61 -36.74
CA PHE A 373 12.93 63.88 -35.84
C PHE A 373 14.22 64.26 -36.59
N ASP A 374 14.16 64.61 -37.88
CA ASP A 374 15.32 65.08 -38.63
C ASP A 374 15.92 66.34 -37.95
N PRO A 375 17.21 66.31 -37.54
CA PRO A 375 17.86 67.45 -36.88
C PRO A 375 17.89 68.72 -37.73
N LYS A 376 17.76 68.62 -39.06
CA LYS A 376 17.77 69.78 -39.97
C LYS A 376 16.44 70.51 -40.02
N CYS A 377 15.32 69.84 -39.72
CA CYS A 377 13.97 70.40 -39.78
C CYS A 377 13.01 69.73 -38.77
N PRO A 378 13.29 69.83 -37.45
CA PRO A 378 12.57 69.07 -36.44
C PRO A 378 11.07 69.43 -36.34
N GLY A 379 10.22 68.42 -36.51
CA GLY A 379 8.77 68.52 -36.43
C GLY A 379 8.11 69.31 -37.58
N ASP A 380 8.83 69.50 -38.69
CA ASP A 380 8.32 70.11 -39.93
C ASP A 380 7.67 69.07 -40.87
N VAL A 381 6.81 68.23 -40.29
CA VAL A 381 6.01 67.25 -41.02
C VAL A 381 4.53 67.60 -40.86
N ASP A 382 3.81 67.67 -41.98
CA ASP A 382 2.36 67.82 -42.01
C ASP A 382 1.68 66.44 -41.92
N LEU A 383 1.20 66.11 -40.71
CA LEU A 383 0.42 64.89 -40.47
C LEU A 383 -1.01 64.97 -41.03
N GLN A 384 -1.41 66.13 -41.57
CA GLN A 384 -2.67 66.32 -42.28
C GLN A 384 -2.54 66.09 -43.80
N SER A 385 -1.35 65.76 -44.30
CA SER A 385 -1.16 65.29 -45.68
C SER A 385 -1.83 63.92 -45.90
N SER A 386 -2.19 63.61 -47.15
CA SER A 386 -2.62 62.26 -47.56
C SER A 386 -1.48 61.25 -47.63
N GLU A 387 -0.22 61.69 -47.46
CA GLU A 387 0.96 60.82 -47.44
C GLU A 387 0.94 59.83 -46.26
N TRP A 388 0.39 60.27 -45.11
CA TRP A 388 0.43 59.50 -43.86
C TRP A 388 -0.94 58.93 -43.54
N ASP A 389 -1.10 57.62 -43.72
CA ASP A 389 -2.31 56.95 -43.26
C ASP A 389 -2.42 56.98 -41.73
N ILE A 390 -3.66 56.91 -41.21
CA ILE A 390 -3.91 57.05 -39.78
C ILE A 390 -3.28 55.93 -38.94
N LYS A 391 -3.09 54.73 -39.53
CA LYS A 391 -2.52 53.56 -38.85
C LYS A 391 -1.01 53.71 -38.69
N THR A 392 -0.36 54.34 -39.66
CA THR A 392 1.03 54.77 -39.63
C THR A 392 1.21 55.80 -38.51
N ILE A 393 0.35 56.83 -38.45
CA ILE A 393 0.40 57.86 -37.39
C ILE A 393 0.25 57.22 -36.00
N THR A 394 -0.77 56.38 -35.78
CA THR A 394 -0.97 55.73 -34.46
C THR A 394 0.12 54.72 -34.12
N SER A 395 0.71 54.05 -35.12
CA SER A 395 1.82 53.13 -34.91
C SER A 395 3.13 53.84 -34.61
N SER A 396 3.39 54.99 -35.23
CA SER A 396 4.52 55.86 -34.91
C SER A 396 4.37 56.49 -33.52
N LEU A 397 3.16 56.92 -33.13
CA LEU A 397 2.89 57.39 -31.77
C LEU A 397 3.16 56.31 -30.73
N LYS A 398 2.61 55.10 -30.93
CA LYS A 398 2.86 53.95 -30.03
C LYS A 398 4.34 53.59 -29.97
N PHE A 399 5.02 53.60 -31.12
CA PHE A 399 6.45 53.31 -31.18
C PHE A 399 7.25 54.35 -30.38
N TYR A 400 6.99 55.63 -30.58
CA TYR A 400 7.66 56.70 -29.85
C TYR A 400 7.45 56.58 -28.34
N LEU A 401 6.19 56.47 -27.88
CA LEU A 401 5.88 56.37 -26.44
C LEU A 401 6.47 55.11 -25.77
N ARG A 402 6.54 53.98 -26.48
CA ARG A 402 7.11 52.73 -25.95
C ARG A 402 8.62 52.80 -25.78
N ASN A 403 9.30 53.58 -26.62
CA ASN A 403 10.76 53.67 -26.61
C ASN A 403 11.29 54.91 -25.88
N LEU A 404 10.43 55.68 -25.21
CA LEU A 404 10.89 56.75 -24.32
C LEU A 404 11.87 56.20 -23.27
N SER A 405 12.88 57.00 -22.93
CA SER A 405 13.86 56.68 -21.87
C SER A 405 13.18 56.43 -20.51
N GLU A 406 12.10 57.16 -20.23
CA GLU A 406 11.20 56.93 -19.10
C GLU A 406 9.74 56.84 -19.62
N PRO A 407 8.94 55.84 -19.20
CA PRO A 407 7.55 55.73 -19.61
C PRO A 407 6.71 56.92 -19.13
N VAL A 408 5.63 57.23 -19.86
CA VAL A 408 4.69 58.33 -19.51
C VAL A 408 4.15 58.19 -18.09
N MET A 409 3.81 56.97 -17.66
CA MET A 409 3.66 56.65 -16.24
C MET A 409 5.05 56.39 -15.66
N THR A 410 5.70 57.46 -15.18
CA THR A 410 7.08 57.42 -14.69
C THR A 410 7.24 56.38 -13.60
N TYR A 411 8.39 55.70 -13.54
CA TYR A 411 8.63 54.65 -12.54
C TYR A 411 8.50 55.19 -11.11
N LYS A 412 8.89 56.45 -10.91
CA LYS A 412 8.76 57.16 -9.63
C LYS A 412 7.31 57.29 -9.18
N LEU A 413 6.39 57.60 -10.08
CA LEU A 413 4.98 57.87 -9.77
C LEU A 413 4.07 56.68 -10.03
N HIS A 414 4.57 55.59 -10.63
CA HIS A 414 3.76 54.42 -11.01
C HIS A 414 2.90 53.89 -9.85
N LYS A 415 3.47 53.76 -8.65
CA LYS A 415 2.74 53.27 -7.48
C LYS A 415 1.61 54.23 -7.06
N GLU A 416 1.85 55.54 -7.08
CA GLU A 416 0.86 56.54 -6.72
C GLU A 416 -0.25 56.65 -7.77
N LEU A 417 0.10 56.61 -9.06
CA LEU A 417 -0.84 56.64 -10.18
C LEU A 417 -1.74 55.40 -10.23
N VAL A 418 -1.21 54.20 -9.95
CA VAL A 418 -2.00 52.95 -9.86
C VAL A 418 -2.93 52.95 -8.66
N LEU A 419 -2.58 53.64 -7.56
CA LEU A 419 -3.45 53.78 -6.39
C LEU A 419 -4.55 54.83 -6.60
N ALA A 420 -4.34 55.81 -7.47
CA ALA A 420 -5.28 56.90 -7.75
C ALA A 420 -6.30 56.58 -8.86
N ALA A 421 -5.99 55.62 -9.73
CA ALA A 421 -6.88 55.11 -10.80
C ALA A 421 -7.78 53.99 -10.27
#